data_AF-A0A1Y1Q7U0-F1
#
_entry.id   AF-A0A1Y1Q7U0-F1
#
_cell.length_a   1.000
_cell.length_b   1.000
_cell.length_c   1.000
_cell.angle_alpha   90.00
_cell.angle_beta   90.00
_cell.angle_gamma   90.00
#
_symmetry.space_group_name_H-M   'P 1'
#
loop_
_entity.id
_entity.type
_entity.pdbx_description
1 polymer ?
#
loop_
_entity_poly.entity_id
_entity_poly.type
_entity_poly.pdbx_seq_one_letter_code
_entity_poly.pdbx_strand_id
1 'polypeptide(L)'
;MHHLQHVLLSTLLVLTGYLAFQNQQLRVEVQALITLQQGSASVLAETLTPIATKIDAINSVTSKMGKEAEDAAKKKQALVQQRLDVTNILGTLKQANQLRTEGKGAEAAEKLASTKKPIWQAGETFPAHKAKLQGLMGTLDKLIAAWKGGDTSTAPDAVSKVLEAVLGELGNEQK
;
A
#
# COMPACT_ATOMS: atom_id res chain seq x y z
N MET A 1 -30.66 -46.56 -83.10
CA MET A 1 -30.35 -46.53 -81.65
C MET A 1 -28.90 -46.11 -81.35
N HIS A 2 -27.88 -46.55 -82.10
CA HIS A 2 -26.47 -46.22 -81.82
C HIS A 2 -26.11 -44.72 -81.83
N HIS A 3 -26.61 -43.92 -82.79
CA HIS A 3 -26.25 -42.49 -82.85
C HIS A 3 -26.74 -41.68 -81.64
N LEU A 4 -27.94 -41.98 -81.13
CA LEU A 4 -28.50 -41.28 -79.95
C LEU A 4 -27.68 -41.58 -78.69
N GLN A 5 -27.21 -42.82 -78.56
CA GLN A 5 -26.37 -43.28 -77.45
C GLN A 5 -24.99 -42.59 -77.48
N HIS A 6 -24.39 -42.42 -78.65
CA HIS A 6 -23.11 -41.72 -78.79
C HIS A 6 -23.21 -40.23 -78.44
N VAL A 7 -24.27 -39.54 -78.86
CA VAL A 7 -24.51 -38.13 -78.52
C VAL A 7 -24.78 -37.96 -77.02
N LEU A 8 -25.53 -38.89 -76.41
CA LEU A 8 -25.75 -38.90 -74.96
C LEU A 8 -24.44 -39.09 -74.20
N LEU A 9 -23.62 -40.06 -74.60
CA LEU A 9 -22.31 -40.33 -73.98
C LEU A 9 -21.35 -39.15 -74.12
N SER A 10 -21.27 -38.51 -75.30
CA SER A 10 -20.41 -37.34 -75.49
C SER A 10 -20.85 -36.16 -74.63
N THR A 11 -22.17 -35.94 -74.50
CA THR A 11 -22.72 -34.86 -73.67
C THR A 11 -22.48 -35.14 -72.18
N LEU A 12 -22.63 -36.38 -71.73
CA LEU A 12 -22.32 -36.81 -70.36
C LEU A 12 -20.84 -36.64 -70.04
N LEU A 13 -19.96 -36.91 -70.99
CA LEU A 13 -18.51 -36.79 -70.83
C LEU A 13 -18.07 -35.32 -70.72
N VAL A 14 -18.66 -34.43 -71.52
CA VAL A 14 -18.45 -32.98 -71.40
C VAL A 14 -18.98 -32.45 -70.06
N LEU A 15 -20.16 -32.88 -69.63
CA LEU A 15 -20.75 -32.44 -68.37
C LEU A 15 -19.93 -32.93 -67.15
N THR A 16 -19.48 -34.18 -67.17
CA THR A 16 -18.64 -34.73 -66.09
C THR A 16 -17.26 -34.06 -66.06
N GLY A 17 -16.67 -33.75 -67.21
CA GLY A 17 -15.44 -32.95 -67.30
C GLY A 17 -15.61 -31.54 -66.73
N TYR A 18 -16.71 -30.88 -67.06
CA TYR A 18 -17.03 -29.53 -66.54
C TYR A 18 -17.25 -29.54 -65.02
N LEU A 19 -18.01 -30.50 -64.50
CA LEU A 19 -18.24 -30.65 -63.06
C LEU A 19 -16.94 -30.98 -62.31
N ALA A 20 -16.07 -31.82 -62.89
CA ALA A 20 -14.77 -32.12 -62.30
C ALA A 20 -13.88 -30.87 -62.23
N PHE A 21 -13.87 -30.06 -63.30
CA PHE A 21 -13.14 -28.80 -63.34
C PHE A 21 -13.65 -27.78 -62.31
N GLN A 22 -14.98 -27.60 -62.20
CA GLN A 22 -15.56 -26.76 -61.15
C GLN A 22 -15.24 -27.26 -59.73
N ASN A 23 -15.30 -28.58 -59.51
CA ASN A 23 -14.97 -29.16 -58.21
C ASN A 23 -13.50 -28.92 -57.83
N GLN A 24 -12.58 -28.98 -58.80
CA GLN A 24 -11.18 -28.62 -58.58
C GLN A 24 -11.00 -27.15 -58.23
N GLN A 25 -11.67 -26.22 -58.93
CA GLN A 25 -11.60 -24.79 -58.61
C GLN A 25 -12.13 -24.49 -57.20
N LEU A 26 -13.28 -25.06 -56.83
CA LEU A 26 -13.85 -24.92 -55.49
C LEU A 26 -12.89 -25.44 -54.40
N ARG A 27 -12.20 -26.55 -54.63
CA ARG A 27 -11.20 -27.07 -53.69
C ARG A 27 -10.03 -26.12 -53.50
N VAL A 28 -9.56 -25.48 -54.57
CA VAL A 28 -8.46 -24.50 -54.52
C VAL A 28 -8.90 -23.25 -53.75
N GLU A 29 -10.10 -22.72 -54.01
CA GLU A 29 -10.64 -21.57 -53.29
C GLU A 29 -10.84 -21.85 -51.80
N VAL A 30 -11.42 -23.02 -51.46
CA VAL A 30 -11.57 -23.45 -50.06
C VAL A 30 -10.22 -23.58 -49.38
N GLN A 31 -9.22 -24.13 -50.06
CA GLN A 31 -7.89 -24.30 -49.49
C GLN A 31 -7.19 -22.95 -49.28
N ALA A 32 -7.37 -21.99 -50.20
CA ALA A 32 -6.88 -20.63 -50.05
C ALA A 32 -7.53 -19.92 -48.85
N LEU A 33 -8.85 -20.08 -48.66
CA LEU A 33 -9.57 -19.52 -47.52
C LEU A 33 -9.10 -20.13 -46.19
N ILE A 34 -8.86 -21.44 -46.14
CA ILE A 34 -8.31 -22.11 -44.95
C ILE A 34 -6.92 -21.55 -44.61
N THR A 35 -6.04 -21.42 -45.60
CA THR A 35 -4.70 -20.85 -45.36
C THR A 35 -4.76 -19.40 -44.89
N LEU A 36 -5.67 -18.59 -45.45
CA LEU A 36 -5.87 -17.21 -45.02
C LEU A 36 -6.39 -17.15 -43.57
N GLN A 37 -7.40 -17.97 -43.24
CA GLN A 37 -7.95 -18.04 -41.89
C GLN A 37 -6.91 -18.49 -40.86
N GLN A 38 -6.10 -19.50 -41.19
CA GLN A 38 -5.01 -19.96 -40.32
C GLN A 38 -3.94 -18.88 -40.14
N GLY A 39 -3.56 -18.18 -41.22
CA GLY A 39 -2.64 -17.06 -41.16
C GLY A 39 -3.16 -15.92 -40.28
N SER A 40 -4.43 -15.53 -40.44
CA SER A 40 -5.07 -14.51 -39.60
C SER A 40 -5.15 -14.93 -38.13
N ALA A 41 -5.47 -16.19 -37.84
CA ALA A 41 -5.50 -16.72 -36.48
C ALA A 41 -4.10 -16.72 -35.84
N SER A 42 -3.06 -17.06 -36.60
CA SER A 42 -1.67 -17.02 -36.14
C SER A 42 -1.24 -15.59 -35.80
N VAL A 43 -1.52 -14.62 -36.67
CA VAL A 43 -1.20 -13.21 -36.44
C VAL A 43 -1.96 -12.66 -35.22
N LEU A 44 -3.23 -13.03 -35.05
CA LEU A 44 -4.00 -12.67 -33.86
C LEU A 44 -3.41 -13.30 -32.59
N ALA A 45 -3.00 -14.57 -32.62
CA ALA A 45 -2.37 -15.22 -31.47
C ALA A 45 -1.01 -14.59 -31.11
N GLU A 46 -0.18 -14.28 -32.11
CA GLU A 46 1.12 -13.63 -31.94
C GLU A 46 1.00 -12.21 -31.39
N THR A 47 -0.11 -11.51 -31.64
CA THR A 47 -0.33 -10.14 -31.16
C THR A 47 -1.06 -10.11 -29.82
N LEU A 48 -2.07 -10.95 -29.60
CA LEU A 48 -2.87 -10.94 -28.38
C LEU A 48 -2.15 -11.55 -27.19
N THR A 49 -1.34 -12.59 -27.39
CA THR A 49 -0.56 -13.23 -26.30
C THR A 49 0.39 -12.24 -25.60
N PRO A 50 1.27 -11.49 -26.31
CA PRO A 50 2.14 -10.53 -25.65
C PRO A 50 1.39 -9.34 -25.06
N ILE A 51 0.24 -8.95 -25.64
CA ILE A 51 -0.61 -7.91 -25.06
C ILE A 51 -1.17 -8.37 -23.72
N ALA A 52 -1.68 -9.60 -23.62
CA ALA A 52 -2.17 -10.17 -22.37
C ALA A 52 -1.06 -10.22 -21.30
N THR A 53 0.14 -10.68 -21.66
CA THR A 53 1.29 -10.69 -20.75
C THR A 53 1.67 -9.29 -20.27
N LYS A 54 1.62 -8.28 -21.15
CA LYS A 54 1.88 -6.89 -20.77
C LYS A 54 0.81 -6.34 -19.82
N ILE A 55 -0.46 -6.66 -20.04
CA ILE A 55 -1.56 -6.26 -19.16
C ILE A 55 -1.38 -6.89 -17.77
N ASP A 56 -1.04 -8.17 -17.69
CA ASP A 56 -0.78 -8.86 -16.42
C ASP A 56 0.41 -8.24 -15.67
N ALA A 57 1.49 -7.91 -16.39
CA ALA A 57 2.64 -7.22 -15.82
C ALA A 57 2.27 -5.83 -15.27
N ILE A 58 1.48 -5.05 -16.03
CA ILE A 58 0.97 -3.75 -15.58
C ILE A 58 0.12 -3.92 -14.31
N ASN A 59 -0.82 -4.85 -14.30
CA ASN A 59 -1.68 -5.11 -13.14
C ASN A 59 -0.87 -5.48 -11.90
N SER A 60 0.17 -6.31 -12.05
CA SER A 60 1.07 -6.68 -10.95
C SER A 60 1.81 -5.47 -10.38
N VAL A 61 2.35 -4.60 -11.25
CA VAL A 61 3.04 -3.37 -10.84
C VAL A 61 2.07 -2.40 -10.17
N THR A 62 0.89 -2.17 -10.76
CA THR A 62 -0.13 -1.27 -10.19
C THR A 62 -0.60 -1.75 -8.81
N SER A 63 -0.79 -3.06 -8.62
CA SER A 63 -1.15 -3.62 -7.32
C SER A 63 -0.06 -3.40 -6.27
N LYS A 64 1.22 -3.62 -6.63
CA LYS A 64 2.36 -3.36 -5.74
C LYS A 64 2.46 -1.87 -5.37
N MET A 65 2.36 -0.99 -6.36
CA MET A 65 2.37 0.46 -6.13
C MET A 65 1.22 0.91 -5.22
N GLY A 66 0.02 0.35 -5.42
CA GLY A 66 -1.13 0.64 -4.56
C GLY A 66 -0.88 0.24 -3.10
N LYS A 67 -0.31 -0.95 -2.88
CA LYS A 67 0.03 -1.44 -1.54
C LYS A 67 1.15 -0.62 -0.89
N GLU A 68 2.20 -0.30 -1.63
CA GLU A 68 3.31 0.55 -1.15
C GLU A 68 2.81 1.96 -0.78
N ALA A 69 1.91 2.53 -1.57
CA ALA A 69 1.28 3.82 -1.27
C ALA A 69 0.42 3.77 -0.01
N GLU A 70 -0.37 2.69 0.17
CA GLU A 70 -1.19 2.50 1.37
C GLU A 70 -0.31 2.30 2.62
N ASP A 71 0.74 1.50 2.53
CA ASP A 71 1.68 1.26 3.63
C ASP A 71 2.44 2.56 3.99
N ALA A 72 2.84 3.35 2.99
CA ALA A 72 3.43 4.67 3.20
C ALA A 72 2.45 5.65 3.87
N ALA A 73 1.17 5.64 3.46
CA ALA A 73 0.13 6.47 4.07
C ALA A 73 -0.12 6.07 5.54
N LYS A 74 -0.24 4.76 5.82
CA LYS A 74 -0.36 4.24 7.19
C LYS A 74 0.84 4.62 8.05
N LYS A 75 2.06 4.50 7.52
CA LYS A 75 3.28 4.92 8.22
C LYS A 75 3.26 6.41 8.54
N LYS A 76 2.90 7.26 7.58
CA LYS A 76 2.78 8.72 7.81
C LYS A 76 1.72 9.05 8.85
N GLN A 77 0.54 8.43 8.76
CA GLN A 77 -0.54 8.64 9.73
C GLN A 77 -0.11 8.21 11.13
N ALA A 78 0.55 7.05 11.25
CA ALA A 78 1.12 6.60 12.50
C ALA A 78 2.07 7.65 13.07
N LEU A 79 3.07 8.11 12.31
CA LEU A 79 4.05 9.14 12.71
C LEU A 79 3.39 10.45 13.19
N VAL A 80 2.36 10.92 12.47
CA VAL A 80 1.60 12.11 12.88
C VAL A 80 0.90 11.90 14.23
N GLN A 81 0.26 10.74 14.41
CA GLN A 81 -0.37 10.41 15.68
C GLN A 81 0.66 10.37 16.84
N GLN A 82 1.86 9.84 16.59
CA GLN A 82 2.93 9.80 17.62
C GLN A 82 3.31 11.20 18.08
N ARG A 83 3.47 12.13 17.12
CA ARG A 83 3.79 13.51 17.46
C ARG A 83 2.68 14.18 18.26
N LEU A 84 1.42 13.93 17.90
CA LEU A 84 0.27 14.45 18.64
C LEU A 84 0.27 13.92 20.08
N ASP A 85 0.52 12.63 20.27
CA ASP A 85 0.56 12.02 21.61
C ASP A 85 1.68 12.63 22.48
N VAL A 86 2.89 12.76 21.95
CA VAL A 86 4.02 13.39 22.66
C VAL A 86 3.77 14.88 22.92
N THR A 87 3.15 15.59 21.97
CA THR A 87 2.78 17.01 22.14
C THR A 87 1.72 17.19 23.24
N ASN A 88 0.72 16.30 23.32
CA ASN A 88 -0.30 16.33 24.35
C ASN A 88 0.30 16.06 25.75
N ILE A 89 1.27 15.14 25.84
CA ILE A 89 2.04 14.89 27.06
C ILE A 89 2.80 16.15 27.47
N LEU A 90 3.52 16.79 26.56
CA LEU A 90 4.24 18.05 26.82
C LEU A 90 3.28 19.17 27.28
N GLY A 91 2.10 19.27 26.68
CA GLY A 91 1.07 20.22 27.11
C GLY A 91 0.63 19.97 28.56
N THR A 92 0.39 18.71 28.92
CA THR A 92 0.02 18.33 30.29
C THR A 92 1.16 18.58 31.28
N LEU A 93 2.41 18.31 30.88
CA LEU A 93 3.60 18.60 31.67
C LEU A 93 3.76 20.11 31.94
N LYS A 94 3.52 20.95 30.93
CA LYS A 94 3.53 22.42 31.08
C LYS A 94 2.44 22.89 32.04
N GLN A 95 1.23 22.34 31.94
CA GLN A 95 0.15 22.63 32.90
C GLN A 95 0.52 22.22 34.33
N ALA A 96 1.11 21.04 34.50
CA ALA A 96 1.58 20.58 35.80
C ALA A 96 2.69 21.50 36.36
N ASN A 97 3.62 21.94 35.51
CA ASN A 97 4.66 22.89 35.89
C ASN A 97 4.10 24.27 36.27
N GLN A 98 3.04 24.72 35.59
CA GLN A 98 2.35 25.97 35.91
C GLN A 98 1.71 25.90 37.31
N LEU A 99 0.99 24.81 37.62
CA LEU A 99 0.43 24.58 38.95
C LEU A 99 1.53 24.55 40.03
N ARG A 100 2.69 23.96 39.72
CA ARG A 100 3.85 23.98 40.63
C ARG A 100 4.31 25.41 40.89
N THR A 101 4.46 26.24 39.85
CA THR A 101 4.89 27.65 40.01
C THR A 101 3.87 28.50 40.75
N GLU A 102 2.59 28.12 40.73
CA GLU A 102 1.52 28.74 41.53
C GLU A 102 1.51 28.29 43.00
N GLY A 103 2.45 27.44 43.42
CA GLY A 103 2.53 26.91 44.78
C GLY A 103 1.57 25.73 45.04
N LYS A 104 0.84 25.26 44.03
CA LYS A 104 -0.12 24.15 44.13
C LYS A 104 0.57 22.80 43.91
N GLY A 105 1.55 22.49 44.75
CA GLY A 105 2.40 21.29 44.62
C GLY A 105 1.62 19.97 44.54
N ALA A 106 0.58 19.80 45.35
CA ALA A 106 -0.26 18.61 45.33
C ALA A 106 -1.03 18.44 43.99
N GLU A 107 -1.68 19.50 43.50
CA GLU A 107 -2.39 19.50 42.22
C GLU A 107 -1.42 19.31 41.04
N ALA A 108 -0.25 19.95 41.10
CA ALA A 108 0.81 19.79 40.13
C ALA A 108 1.27 18.33 40.04
N ALA A 109 1.43 17.67 41.19
CA ALA A 109 1.86 16.28 41.27
C ALA A 109 0.81 15.31 40.73
N GLU A 110 -0.48 15.55 41.00
CA GLU A 110 -1.57 14.76 40.41
C GLU A 110 -1.64 14.92 38.90
N LYS A 111 -1.52 16.17 38.41
CA LYS A 111 -1.47 16.45 36.98
C LYS A 111 -0.26 15.79 36.33
N LEU A 112 0.91 15.82 36.98
CA LEU A 112 2.11 15.13 36.52
C LEU A 112 1.93 13.60 36.51
N ALA A 113 1.32 13.03 37.56
CA ALA A 113 1.03 11.60 37.63
C ALA A 113 0.14 11.12 36.49
N SER A 114 -0.79 11.96 36.02
CA SER A 114 -1.65 11.65 34.86
C SER A 114 -0.87 11.42 33.56
N THR A 115 0.36 11.94 33.45
CA THR A 115 1.21 11.76 32.27
C THR A 115 1.97 10.43 32.24
N LYS A 116 2.11 9.73 33.37
CA LYS A 116 2.89 8.48 33.45
C LYS A 116 2.37 7.41 32.50
N LYS A 117 1.06 7.15 32.52
CA LYS A 117 0.43 6.12 31.67
C LYS A 117 0.56 6.48 30.18
N PRO A 118 0.21 7.71 29.73
CA PRO A 118 0.46 8.14 28.35
C PRO A 118 1.92 8.00 27.91
N ILE A 119 2.90 8.40 28.74
CA ILE A 119 4.34 8.26 28.42
C ILE A 119 4.72 6.78 28.28
N TRP A 120 4.21 5.91 29.16
CA TRP A 120 4.47 4.48 29.07
C TRP A 120 3.89 3.87 27.80
N GLN A 121 2.64 4.20 27.47
CA GLN A 121 1.94 3.72 26.27
C GLN A 121 2.59 4.24 24.99
N ALA A 122 3.05 5.49 24.97
CA ALA A 122 3.89 6.00 23.90
C ALA A 122 5.15 5.15 23.76
N GLY A 123 5.84 4.80 24.86
CA GLY A 123 6.99 3.90 24.83
C GLY A 123 6.69 2.50 24.26
N GLU A 124 5.53 1.92 24.56
CA GLU A 124 5.12 0.62 23.99
C GLU A 124 4.78 0.71 22.50
N THR A 125 4.23 1.84 22.08
CA THR A 125 3.86 2.07 20.68
C THR A 125 5.10 2.38 19.82
N PHE A 126 6.19 2.87 20.44
CA PHE A 126 7.40 3.37 19.76
C PHE A 126 8.65 2.62 20.23
N PRO A 127 8.98 1.46 19.65
CA PRO A 127 10.13 0.64 20.07
C PRO A 127 11.45 1.42 20.09
N ALA A 128 11.67 2.30 19.11
CA ALA A 128 12.88 3.12 18.99
C ALA A 128 13.06 4.12 20.15
N HIS A 129 11.96 4.60 20.74
CA HIS A 129 11.98 5.57 21.84
C HIS A 129 11.56 4.97 23.19
N LYS A 130 11.24 3.67 23.23
CA LYS A 130 10.77 2.95 24.42
C LYS A 130 11.68 3.18 25.63
N ALA A 131 12.98 2.97 25.47
CA ALA A 131 13.95 3.15 26.55
C ALA A 131 13.99 4.60 27.06
N LYS A 132 13.92 5.59 26.17
CA LYS A 132 13.92 7.01 26.54
C LYS A 132 12.65 7.38 27.30
N LEU A 133 11.48 6.97 26.80
CA LEU A 133 10.18 7.31 27.39
C LEU A 133 9.92 6.58 28.71
N GLN A 134 10.16 5.26 28.76
CA GLN A 134 9.94 4.47 29.97
C GLN A 134 11.01 4.73 31.04
N GLY A 135 12.22 5.12 30.63
CA GLY A 135 13.26 5.59 31.55
C GLY A 135 12.87 6.83 32.36
N LEU A 136 11.91 7.63 31.87
CA LEU A 136 11.40 8.81 32.59
C LEU A 136 10.58 8.46 33.83
N MET A 137 10.08 7.22 33.98
CA MET A 137 9.19 6.86 35.09
C MET A 137 9.80 7.15 36.46
N GLY A 138 11.08 6.79 36.66
CA GLY A 138 11.76 7.04 37.93
C GLY A 138 11.94 8.53 38.22
N THR A 139 12.18 9.35 37.19
CA THR A 139 12.27 10.81 37.32
C THR A 139 10.92 11.43 37.64
N LEU A 140 9.85 10.96 36.99
CA LEU A 140 8.48 11.39 37.26
C LEU A 140 8.08 11.04 38.70
N ASP A 141 8.39 9.83 39.18
CA ASP A 141 8.07 9.42 40.54
C ASP A 141 8.75 10.29 41.61
N LYS A 142 10.02 10.65 41.38
CA LYS A 142 10.74 11.58 42.26
C LYS A 142 10.12 12.97 42.25
N LEU A 143 9.77 13.50 41.09
CA LEU A 143 9.13 14.82 40.96
C LEU A 143 7.76 14.84 41.62
N ILE A 144 6.93 13.81 41.39
CA ILE A 144 5.60 13.68 42.01
C ILE A 144 5.73 13.64 43.53
N ALA A 145 6.68 12.86 44.06
CA ALA A 145 6.91 12.79 45.51
C ALA A 145 7.38 14.13 46.09
N ALA A 146 8.31 14.81 45.42
CA ALA A 146 8.81 16.12 45.84
C ALA A 146 7.67 17.16 45.88
N TRP A 147 6.89 17.25 44.80
CA TRP A 147 5.80 18.23 44.69
C TRP A 147 4.65 17.93 45.66
N LYS A 148 4.34 16.65 45.93
CA LYS A 148 3.41 16.27 47.00
C LYS A 148 3.94 16.61 48.39
N GLY A 149 5.25 16.51 48.60
CA GLY A 149 5.92 16.92 49.83
C GLY A 149 6.03 18.44 50.03
N GLY A 150 5.53 19.24 49.08
CA GLY A 150 5.59 20.70 49.12
C GLY A 150 6.87 21.31 48.54
N ASP A 151 7.80 20.49 48.04
CA ASP A 151 8.96 20.99 47.30
C ASP A 151 8.52 21.39 45.89
N THR A 152 8.24 22.67 45.71
CA THR A 152 7.94 23.26 44.40
C THR A 152 9.19 23.83 43.72
N SER A 153 10.39 23.68 44.28
CA SER A 153 11.63 24.22 43.69
C SER A 153 12.14 23.39 42.51
N THR A 154 11.88 22.08 42.53
CA THR A 154 12.37 21.14 41.52
C THR A 154 11.55 21.21 40.23
N ALA A 155 12.13 21.70 39.14
CA ALA A 155 11.48 21.83 37.83
C ALA A 155 11.53 20.52 37.01
N PRO A 156 10.55 20.27 36.11
CA PRO A 156 10.51 19.06 35.28
C PRO A 156 11.39 19.15 34.01
N ASP A 157 12.39 20.03 33.97
CA ASP A 157 13.15 20.35 32.74
C ASP A 157 13.81 19.14 32.09
N ALA A 158 14.31 18.20 32.89
CA ALA A 158 14.89 16.96 32.37
C ALA A 158 13.85 16.11 31.62
N VAL A 159 12.62 16.06 32.12
CA VAL A 159 11.50 15.35 31.46
C VAL A 159 11.10 16.07 30.18
N SER A 160 10.97 17.41 30.24
CA SER A 160 10.66 18.24 29.06
C SER A 160 11.69 18.05 27.94
N LYS A 161 12.98 18.10 28.26
CA LYS A 161 14.07 17.92 27.29
C LYS A 161 14.03 16.57 26.59
N VAL A 162 13.75 15.48 27.32
CA VAL A 162 13.66 14.15 26.70
C VAL A 162 12.44 14.06 25.78
N LEU A 163 11.29 14.61 26.19
CA LEU A 163 10.09 14.62 25.36
C LEU A 163 10.26 15.50 24.11
N GLU A 164 10.93 16.65 24.22
CA GLU A 164 11.27 17.53 23.09
C GLU A 164 12.28 16.86 22.15
N ALA A 165 13.27 16.13 22.69
CA ALA A 165 14.20 15.34 21.88
C ALA A 165 13.48 14.23 21.12
N VAL A 166 12.57 13.49 21.77
CA VAL A 166 11.74 12.48 21.09
C VAL A 166 10.86 13.12 20.02
N LEU A 167 10.26 14.29 20.29
CA LEU A 167 9.47 15.01 19.30
C LEU A 167 10.31 15.47 18.10
N GLY A 168 11.57 15.90 18.33
CA GLY A 168 12.52 16.27 17.30
C GLY A 168 13.05 15.08 16.50
N GLU A 169 13.18 13.91 17.11
CA GLU A 169 13.54 12.66 16.42
C GLU A 169 12.40 12.20 15.50
N LEU A 170 11.17 12.16 16.02
CA LEU A 170 9.94 11.97 15.21
C LEU A 170 9.80 13.07 14.13
N GLY A 171 10.40 14.24 14.40
CA GLY A 171 10.74 15.36 13.53
C GLY A 171 11.35 14.95 12.19
N ASN A 172 12.41 14.17 12.32
CA ASN A 172 13.37 13.88 11.27
C ASN A 172 13.04 12.58 10.53
N GLU A 173 12.29 11.65 11.14
CA GLU A 173 11.84 10.40 10.51
C GLU A 173 10.80 10.60 9.38
N GLN A 174 10.34 11.83 9.16
CA GLN A 174 9.44 12.18 8.05
C GLN A 174 10.16 12.60 6.76
N LYS A 175 11.47 12.87 6.82
CA LYS A 175 12.30 13.23 5.66
C LYS A 175 12.87 11.98 5.00
#